data_AF-A0A510XSF7-F1
#
_entry.id   AF-A0A510XSF7-F1
#
_cell.length_a   1.000
_cell.length_b   1.000
_cell.length_c   1.000
_cell.angle_alpha   90.00
_cell.angle_beta   90.00
_cell.angle_gamma   90.00
#
_symmetry.space_group_name_H-M   'P 1'
#
loop_
_entity.id
_entity.type
_entity.pdbx_description
1 polymer ?
#
loop_
_entity_poly.entity_id
_entity_poly.type
_entity_poly.pdbx_seq_one_letter_code
_entity_poly.pdbx_strand_id
1 'polypeptide(L)'
;MKYIVLIFLLTALKVHSVELVFYDLDSLSPDGQKKVSTWVKQSLKKTQKTLSPLQQSTLPIYLKPQYIAFEPVPWASVKRNNPDGLELHIDRYASLNALTKDWTLYHELSHLYLPLLPYSGFWLSEGFASYMQNVIMRNSGVITHAQFVQRLHAGFERARLQTKTKNQPLNKLSSDMWAQRAQQRVYWTGAAFFAEADLALQKQGRNLAEIVKQYQLCCRTARASAKALIKDFDKLSRSSIFTSLYAQYNTRTDFPTITKRQLNKL
;
A
#
# COMPACT_ATOMS: atom_id res chain seq x y z
N MET A 1 -2.84 54.37 20.12
CA MET A 1 -2.77 52.90 20.29
C MET A 1 -3.82 52.26 19.39
N LYS A 2 -3.43 51.63 18.27
CA LYS A 2 -4.32 50.84 17.41
C LYS A 2 -4.06 49.37 17.70
N TYR A 3 -5.03 48.69 18.29
CA TYR A 3 -4.98 47.24 18.51
C TYR A 3 -5.44 46.53 17.25
N ILE A 4 -4.55 45.74 16.65
CA ILE A 4 -4.87 44.83 15.55
C ILE A 4 -5.36 43.53 16.18
N VAL A 5 -6.65 43.23 16.00
CA VAL A 5 -7.23 41.93 16.38
C VAL A 5 -6.95 40.95 15.25
N LEU A 6 -6.08 39.97 15.50
CA LEU A 6 -5.81 38.88 14.56
C LEU A 6 -6.89 37.80 14.72
N ILE A 7 -7.84 37.74 13.79
CA ILE A 7 -8.86 36.69 13.75
C ILE A 7 -8.23 35.44 13.14
N PHE A 8 -7.97 34.42 13.97
CA PHE A 8 -7.63 33.08 13.51
C PHE A 8 -8.91 32.41 12.96
N LEU A 9 -9.06 32.37 11.63
CA LEU A 9 -10.04 31.49 11.00
C LEU A 9 -9.59 30.03 11.16
N LEU A 10 -10.17 29.34 12.13
CA LEU A 10 -10.15 27.88 12.21
C LEU A 10 -11.06 27.33 11.11
N THR A 11 -10.48 27.01 9.95
CA THR A 11 -11.17 26.20 8.93
C THR A 11 -11.32 24.78 9.46
N ALA A 12 -12.52 24.44 9.92
CA ALA A 12 -12.88 23.06 10.23
C ALA A 12 -12.80 22.23 8.94
N LEU A 13 -11.74 21.43 8.80
CA LEU A 13 -11.64 20.42 7.75
C LEU A 13 -12.82 19.45 7.92
N LYS A 14 -13.83 19.53 7.06
CA LYS A 14 -14.88 18.50 6.94
C LYS A 14 -14.20 17.19 6.53
N VAL A 15 -13.91 16.34 7.51
CA VAL A 15 -13.49 14.95 7.25
C VAL A 15 -14.70 14.22 6.68
N HIS A 16 -14.82 14.19 5.36
CA HIS A 16 -15.80 13.33 4.71
C HIS A 16 -15.39 11.88 4.95
N SER A 17 -16.26 11.11 5.60
CA SER A 17 -16.10 9.66 5.67
C SER A 17 -16.30 9.09 4.27
N VAL A 18 -15.37 8.23 3.83
CA VAL A 18 -15.52 7.51 2.56
C VAL A 18 -16.70 6.56 2.64
N GLU A 19 -17.68 6.75 1.76
CA GLU A 19 -18.84 5.87 1.64
C GLU A 19 -18.45 4.61 0.85
N LEU A 20 -18.74 3.44 1.40
CA LEU A 20 -18.51 2.16 0.71
C LEU A 20 -19.74 1.80 -0.12
N VAL A 21 -19.56 1.65 -1.44
CA VAL A 21 -20.62 1.24 -2.36
C VAL A 21 -20.36 -0.19 -2.78
N PHE A 22 -21.15 -1.15 -2.29
CA PHE A 22 -20.96 -2.56 -2.58
C PHE A 22 -21.76 -2.99 -3.81
N TYR A 23 -21.11 -3.74 -4.70
CA TYR A 23 -21.71 -4.43 -5.84
C TYR A 23 -21.65 -5.94 -5.59
N ASP A 24 -22.73 -6.65 -5.94
CA ASP A 24 -22.91 -8.10 -5.76
C ASP A 24 -22.87 -8.56 -4.28
N LEU A 25 -23.17 -7.67 -3.31
CA LEU A 25 -23.21 -8.02 -1.88
C LEU A 25 -24.35 -9.00 -1.56
N ASP A 26 -25.51 -8.78 -2.19
CA ASP A 26 -26.72 -9.59 -2.09
C ASP A 26 -26.55 -11.05 -2.54
N SER A 27 -25.48 -11.36 -3.28
CA SER A 27 -25.10 -12.73 -3.64
C SER A 27 -24.63 -13.58 -2.43
N LEU A 28 -24.37 -12.95 -1.28
CA LEU A 28 -24.04 -13.60 -0.01
C LEU A 28 -25.28 -13.80 0.86
N SER A 29 -25.22 -14.77 1.79
CA SER A 29 -26.24 -14.90 2.85
C SER A 29 -26.27 -13.65 3.73
N PRO A 30 -27.37 -13.36 4.46
CA PRO A 30 -27.45 -12.19 5.34
C PRO A 30 -26.27 -12.06 6.33
N ASP A 31 -25.84 -13.17 6.93
CA ASP A 31 -24.66 -13.21 7.78
C ASP A 31 -23.37 -12.95 7.00
N GLY A 32 -23.27 -13.48 5.78
CA GLY A 32 -22.17 -13.21 4.84
C GLY A 32 -22.07 -11.72 4.49
N GLN A 33 -23.20 -11.06 4.21
CA GLN A 33 -23.26 -9.63 3.92
C GLN A 33 -22.75 -8.82 5.12
N LYS A 34 -23.29 -9.07 6.31
CA LYS A 34 -22.85 -8.40 7.56
C LYS A 34 -21.34 -8.60 7.80
N LYS A 35 -20.85 -9.84 7.64
CA LYS A 35 -19.44 -10.20 7.81
C LYS A 35 -18.54 -9.45 6.84
N VAL A 36 -18.84 -9.49 5.54
CA VAL A 36 -18.02 -8.87 4.49
C VAL A 36 -18.05 -7.35 4.59
N SER A 37 -19.23 -6.74 4.80
CA SER A 37 -19.31 -5.30 5.02
C SER A 37 -18.55 -4.86 6.26
N THR A 38 -18.60 -5.64 7.35
CA THR A 38 -17.83 -5.36 8.58
C THR A 38 -16.34 -5.44 8.31
N TRP A 39 -15.89 -6.50 7.65
CA TRP A 39 -14.49 -6.69 7.28
C TRP A 39 -13.94 -5.54 6.44
N VAL A 40 -14.62 -5.16 5.34
CA VAL A 40 -14.18 -4.09 4.46
C VAL A 40 -14.16 -2.74 5.19
N LYS A 41 -15.20 -2.43 5.97
CA LYS A 41 -15.26 -1.20 6.81
C LYS A 41 -14.10 -1.13 7.79
N GLN A 42 -13.80 -2.22 8.49
CA GLN A 42 -12.72 -2.27 9.47
C GLN A 42 -11.34 -2.14 8.82
N SER A 43 -11.12 -2.82 7.70
CA SER A 43 -9.86 -2.76 6.95
C SER A 43 -9.60 -1.35 6.39
N LEU A 44 -10.62 -0.71 5.79
CA LEU A 44 -10.52 0.69 5.35
C LEU A 44 -10.20 1.62 6.51
N LYS A 45 -10.91 1.51 7.65
CA LYS A 45 -10.66 2.33 8.83
C LYS A 45 -9.22 2.19 9.35
N LYS A 46 -8.69 0.96 9.40
CA LYS A 46 -7.30 0.68 9.81
C LYS A 46 -6.28 1.30 8.84
N THR A 47 -6.52 1.17 7.53
CA THR A 47 -5.68 1.80 6.51
C THR A 47 -5.70 3.31 6.63
N GLN A 48 -6.87 3.93 6.75
CA GLN A 48 -7.00 5.39 6.87
C GLN A 48 -6.40 5.95 8.15
N LYS A 49 -6.47 5.22 9.27
CA LYS A 49 -5.75 5.57 10.50
C LYS A 49 -4.24 5.64 10.26
N THR A 50 -3.71 4.77 9.42
CA THR A 50 -2.28 4.71 9.09
C THR A 50 -1.88 5.75 8.04
N LEU A 51 -2.68 5.93 6.98
CA LEU A 51 -2.28 6.66 5.76
C LEU A 51 -3.06 7.96 5.47
N SER A 52 -4.02 8.35 6.31
CA SER A 52 -5.07 9.40 6.11
C SER A 52 -6.32 8.90 5.37
N PRO A 53 -7.48 9.60 5.49
CA PRO A 53 -8.65 9.35 4.65
C PRO A 53 -8.31 9.37 3.15
N LEU A 54 -9.08 8.64 2.34
CA LEU A 54 -8.93 8.71 0.89
C LEU A 54 -9.43 10.07 0.39
N GLN A 55 -8.85 10.59 -0.70
CA GLN A 55 -9.34 11.81 -1.33
C GLN A 55 -10.73 11.67 -1.95
N GLN A 56 -11.08 10.46 -2.40
CA GLN A 56 -12.41 10.17 -2.97
C GLN A 56 -13.47 10.05 -1.88
N SER A 57 -14.68 10.54 -2.15
CA SER A 57 -15.81 10.47 -1.21
C SER A 57 -16.48 9.10 -1.17
N THR A 58 -16.38 8.32 -2.24
CA THR A 58 -16.96 6.98 -2.35
C THR A 58 -15.91 5.97 -2.76
N LEU A 59 -16.03 4.71 -2.31
CA LEU A 59 -15.18 3.59 -2.70
C LEU A 59 -16.05 2.41 -3.16
N PRO A 60 -16.17 2.20 -4.49
CA PRO A 60 -16.78 1.02 -5.09
C PRO A 60 -16.08 -0.28 -4.68
N ILE A 61 -16.84 -1.28 -4.25
CA ILE A 61 -16.37 -2.61 -3.89
C ILE A 61 -17.15 -3.65 -4.71
N TYR A 62 -16.49 -4.27 -5.68
CA TYR A 62 -17.05 -5.31 -6.53
C TYR A 62 -16.74 -6.68 -5.92
N LEU A 63 -17.76 -7.37 -5.40
CA LEU A 63 -17.56 -8.66 -4.76
C LEU A 63 -17.68 -9.80 -5.78
N LYS A 64 -16.76 -10.76 -5.69
CA LYS A 64 -16.80 -12.01 -6.45
C LYS A 64 -16.70 -13.20 -5.49
N PRO A 65 -17.78 -13.54 -4.76
CA PRO A 65 -17.75 -14.65 -3.82
C PRO A 65 -17.44 -15.98 -4.51
N GLN A 66 -16.49 -16.71 -3.95
CA GLN A 66 -16.06 -18.02 -4.44
C GLN A 66 -16.66 -19.11 -3.54
N TYR A 67 -17.18 -20.18 -4.16
CA TYR A 67 -17.66 -21.35 -3.44
C TYR A 67 -16.53 -22.27 -2.99
N ILE A 68 -15.47 -22.35 -3.78
CA ILE A 68 -14.27 -23.14 -3.51
C ILE A 68 -13.09 -22.16 -3.55
N ALA A 69 -12.41 -21.99 -2.42
CA ALA A 69 -11.23 -21.15 -2.29
C ALA A 69 -10.31 -21.74 -1.23
N PHE A 70 -9.00 -21.58 -1.42
CA PHE A 70 -7.97 -22.09 -0.50
C PHE A 70 -7.39 -21.02 0.42
N GLU A 71 -7.77 -19.76 0.19
CA GLU A 71 -7.40 -18.60 0.99
C GLU A 71 -8.65 -17.74 1.25
N PRO A 72 -8.68 -16.93 2.32
CA PRO A 72 -9.84 -16.06 2.59
C PRO A 72 -10.11 -15.06 1.46
N VAL A 73 -9.05 -14.55 0.82
CA VAL A 73 -9.12 -13.63 -0.33
C VAL A 73 -8.13 -14.09 -1.40
N PRO A 74 -8.49 -15.07 -2.24
CA PRO A 74 -7.58 -15.66 -3.22
C PRO A 74 -7.11 -14.69 -4.32
N TRP A 75 -7.89 -13.63 -4.57
CA TRP A 75 -7.54 -12.61 -5.55
C TRP A 75 -8.22 -11.29 -5.23
N ALA A 76 -7.54 -10.19 -5.52
CA ALA A 76 -8.13 -8.87 -5.55
C ALA A 76 -7.40 -7.99 -6.55
N SER A 77 -8.03 -6.89 -6.94
CA SER A 77 -7.39 -5.88 -7.78
C SER A 77 -8.01 -4.49 -7.59
N VAL A 78 -7.21 -3.45 -7.78
CA VAL A 78 -7.72 -2.09 -7.94
C VAL A 78 -8.33 -1.88 -9.33
N LYS A 79 -9.56 -1.35 -9.36
CA LYS A 79 -10.21 -0.83 -10.57
C LYS A 79 -9.95 0.68 -10.67
N ARG A 80 -9.10 1.09 -11.60
CA ARG A 80 -8.72 2.52 -11.81
C ARG A 80 -9.76 3.28 -12.63
N ASN A 81 -10.93 3.53 -12.03
CA ASN A 81 -12.06 4.27 -12.60
C ASN A 81 -12.15 5.70 -11.99
N ASN A 82 -13.25 6.41 -12.22
CA ASN A 82 -13.55 7.66 -11.53
C ASN A 82 -14.85 7.51 -10.70
N PRO A 83 -14.78 7.20 -9.39
CA PRO A 83 -13.57 7.03 -8.57
C PRO A 83 -12.87 5.67 -8.72
N ASP A 84 -11.68 5.51 -8.13
CA ASP A 84 -11.02 4.20 -8.00
C ASP A 84 -11.90 3.24 -7.17
N GLY A 85 -11.89 1.95 -7.49
CA GLY A 85 -12.62 0.90 -6.77
C GLY A 85 -11.77 -0.33 -6.51
N LEU A 86 -12.31 -1.31 -5.79
CA LEU A 86 -11.67 -2.60 -5.53
C LEU A 86 -12.55 -3.74 -6.01
N GLU A 87 -11.96 -4.74 -6.66
CA GLU A 87 -12.60 -6.03 -6.91
C GLU A 87 -12.00 -7.07 -5.98
N LEU A 88 -12.86 -7.81 -5.26
CA LEU A 88 -12.48 -8.75 -4.21
C LEU A 88 -13.07 -10.13 -4.52
N HIS A 89 -12.21 -11.09 -4.80
CA HIS A 89 -12.59 -12.50 -4.83
C HIS A 89 -12.39 -13.04 -3.42
N ILE A 90 -13.48 -13.51 -2.80
CA ILE A 90 -13.47 -13.90 -1.39
C ILE A 90 -14.01 -15.32 -1.23
N ASP A 91 -13.42 -16.08 -0.31
CA ASP A 91 -14.08 -17.26 0.21
C ASP A 91 -15.34 -16.83 0.97
N ARG A 92 -16.51 -17.21 0.44
CA ARG A 92 -17.79 -16.83 1.04
C ARG A 92 -17.98 -17.42 2.45
N TYR A 93 -17.29 -18.51 2.77
CA TYR A 93 -17.37 -19.21 4.04
C TYR A 93 -16.31 -18.80 5.05
N ALA A 94 -15.26 -18.07 4.63
CA ALA A 94 -14.20 -17.61 5.52
C ALA A 94 -14.76 -16.83 6.73
N SER A 95 -14.21 -17.07 7.92
CA SER A 95 -14.61 -16.33 9.13
C SER A 95 -14.17 -14.86 9.05
N LEU A 96 -14.83 -13.98 9.81
CA LEU A 96 -14.44 -12.57 9.91
C LEU A 96 -12.97 -12.42 10.35
N ASN A 97 -12.53 -13.26 11.30
CA ASN A 97 -11.16 -13.26 11.78
C ASN A 97 -10.17 -13.71 10.69
N ALA A 98 -10.52 -14.71 9.88
CA ALA A 98 -9.68 -15.15 8.75
C ALA A 98 -9.53 -14.02 7.72
N LEU A 99 -10.64 -13.40 7.30
CA LEU A 99 -10.63 -12.23 6.41
C LEU A 99 -9.84 -11.06 7.00
N THR A 100 -9.96 -10.81 8.30
CA THR A 100 -9.27 -9.70 8.97
C THR A 100 -7.74 -9.89 9.01
N LYS A 101 -7.29 -11.14 9.15
CA LYS A 101 -5.87 -11.52 9.18
C LYS A 101 -5.26 -11.68 7.78
N ASP A 102 -6.11 -11.80 6.77
CA ASP A 102 -5.71 -11.78 5.37
C ASP A 102 -5.08 -10.44 4.99
N TRP A 103 -4.07 -10.47 4.15
CA TRP A 103 -3.27 -9.29 3.79
C TRP A 103 -3.77 -8.58 2.54
N THR A 104 -4.53 -9.28 1.69
CA THR A 104 -4.84 -8.90 0.31
C THR A 104 -5.61 -7.58 0.27
N LEU A 105 -6.62 -7.39 1.14
CA LEU A 105 -7.35 -6.13 1.17
C LEU A 105 -6.49 -4.94 1.62
N TYR A 106 -5.55 -5.13 2.55
CA TYR A 106 -4.64 -4.05 2.97
C TYR A 106 -3.64 -3.69 1.86
N HIS A 107 -3.25 -4.67 1.03
CA HIS A 107 -2.43 -4.46 -0.16
C HIS A 107 -3.17 -3.60 -1.19
N GLU A 108 -4.37 -4.00 -1.59
CA GLU A 108 -5.16 -3.26 -2.57
C GLU A 108 -5.54 -1.85 -2.09
N LEU A 109 -5.89 -1.69 -0.82
CA LEU A 109 -6.16 -0.38 -0.24
C LEU A 109 -4.92 0.53 -0.29
N SER A 110 -3.72 -0.03 -0.16
CA SER A 110 -2.47 0.74 -0.22
C SER A 110 -2.26 1.34 -1.61
N HIS A 111 -2.60 0.63 -2.69
CA HIS A 111 -2.50 1.16 -4.05
C HIS A 111 -3.32 2.44 -4.28
N LEU A 112 -4.40 2.67 -3.54
CA LEU A 112 -5.22 3.88 -3.65
C LEU A 112 -4.48 5.15 -3.22
N TYR A 113 -3.40 5.02 -2.45
CA TYR A 113 -2.58 6.14 -1.97
C TYR A 113 -1.45 6.55 -2.94
N LEU A 114 -1.29 5.83 -4.06
CA LEU A 114 -0.36 6.18 -5.12
C LEU A 114 -1.11 6.47 -6.43
N PRO A 115 -0.53 7.31 -7.31
CA PRO A 115 -1.02 7.44 -8.68
C PRO A 115 -0.82 6.12 -9.44
N LEU A 116 -1.60 5.91 -10.51
CA LEU A 116 -1.28 4.87 -11.47
C LEU A 116 0.01 5.25 -12.21
N LEU A 117 1.02 4.40 -12.10
CA LEU A 117 2.33 4.53 -12.74
C LEU A 117 2.35 3.81 -14.10
N PRO A 118 3.31 4.05 -15.00
CA PRO A 118 3.57 3.17 -16.14
C PRO A 118 4.15 1.81 -15.69
N TYR A 119 4.06 0.77 -16.52
CA TYR A 119 4.52 -0.60 -16.16
C TYR A 119 5.98 -0.67 -15.71
N SER A 120 6.87 0.17 -16.25
CA SER A 120 8.26 0.26 -15.81
C SER A 120 8.43 0.77 -14.37
N GLY A 121 7.41 1.44 -13.83
CA GLY A 121 7.32 1.90 -12.45
C GLY A 121 6.43 1.03 -11.56
N PHE A 122 5.88 -0.10 -12.04
CA PHE A 122 5.02 -0.97 -11.21
C PHE A 122 5.76 -1.53 -10.01
N TRP A 123 7.07 -1.75 -10.09
CA TRP A 123 7.88 -2.13 -8.91
C TRP A 123 7.75 -1.15 -7.74
N LEU A 124 7.51 0.15 -7.99
CA LEU A 124 7.20 1.12 -6.94
C LEU A 124 5.78 0.92 -6.41
N SER A 125 4.78 0.77 -7.30
CA SER A 125 3.38 0.57 -6.89
C SER A 125 3.18 -0.71 -6.08
N GLU A 126 3.65 -1.85 -6.61
CA GLU A 126 3.59 -3.16 -5.97
C GLU A 126 4.46 -3.22 -4.71
N GLY A 127 5.64 -2.60 -4.78
CA GLY A 127 6.53 -2.48 -3.63
C GLY A 127 5.92 -1.69 -2.48
N PHE A 128 5.26 -0.58 -2.79
CA PHE A 128 4.56 0.24 -1.82
C PHE A 128 3.45 -0.54 -1.13
N ALA A 129 2.59 -1.21 -1.90
CA ALA A 129 1.51 -2.01 -1.36
C ALA A 129 2.02 -3.19 -0.51
N SER A 130 3.08 -3.86 -0.98
CA SER A 130 3.75 -4.96 -0.25
C SER A 130 4.39 -4.52 1.06
N TYR A 131 4.93 -3.30 1.14
CA TYR A 131 5.45 -2.74 2.38
C TYR A 131 4.31 -2.28 3.30
N MET A 132 3.42 -1.43 2.77
CA MET A 132 2.37 -0.77 3.53
C MET A 132 1.32 -1.73 4.06
N GLN A 133 1.00 -2.84 3.38
CA GLN A 133 0.12 -3.87 3.95
C GLN A 133 0.61 -4.31 5.33
N ASN A 134 1.93 -4.51 5.49
CA ASN A 134 2.52 -5.01 6.73
C ASN A 134 2.55 -3.89 7.78
N VAL A 135 2.86 -2.66 7.38
CA VAL A 135 2.84 -1.48 8.27
C VAL A 135 1.42 -1.24 8.81
N ILE A 136 0.39 -1.27 7.94
CA ILE A 136 -1.02 -1.07 8.33
C ILE A 136 -1.47 -2.18 9.29
N MET A 137 -1.19 -3.44 8.95
CA MET A 137 -1.57 -4.57 9.79
C MET A 137 -0.88 -4.51 11.17
N ARG A 138 0.39 -4.11 11.22
CA ARG A 138 1.12 -3.94 12.49
C ARG A 138 0.55 -2.79 13.32
N ASN A 139 0.39 -1.61 12.72
CA ASN A 139 -0.09 -0.41 13.41
C ASN A 139 -1.55 -0.55 13.90
N SER A 140 -2.30 -1.49 13.33
CA SER A 140 -3.66 -1.83 13.76
C SER A 140 -3.75 -3.05 14.69
N GLY A 141 -2.62 -3.64 15.07
CA GLY A 141 -2.56 -4.81 15.97
C GLY A 141 -3.03 -6.12 15.33
N VAL A 142 -3.23 -6.17 14.01
CA VAL A 142 -3.59 -7.41 13.28
C VAL A 142 -2.41 -8.38 13.25
N ILE A 143 -1.18 -7.85 13.20
CA ILE A 143 0.06 -8.60 13.37
C ILE A 143 0.93 -7.97 14.44
N THR A 144 1.73 -8.78 15.13
CA THR A 144 2.73 -8.30 16.08
C THR A 144 3.93 -7.68 15.36
N HIS A 145 4.77 -6.93 16.09
CA HIS A 145 6.03 -6.41 15.55
C HIS A 145 6.96 -7.53 15.08
N ALA A 146 7.09 -8.61 15.84
CA ALA A 146 7.87 -9.79 15.44
C ALA A 146 7.36 -10.41 14.12
N GLN A 147 6.04 -10.52 13.95
CA GLN A 147 5.43 -11.00 12.71
C GLN A 147 5.68 -10.04 11.55
N PHE A 148 5.63 -8.72 11.78
CA PHE A 148 5.98 -7.71 10.77
C PHE A 148 7.42 -7.90 10.26
N VAL A 149 8.40 -8.00 11.16
CA VAL A 149 9.81 -8.24 10.82
C VAL A 149 9.98 -9.55 10.06
N GLN A 150 9.34 -10.63 10.53
CA GLN A 150 9.40 -11.95 9.90
C GLN A 150 8.81 -11.93 8.48
N ARG A 151 7.67 -11.28 8.28
CA ARG A 151 6.99 -11.20 6.97
C ARG A 151 7.82 -10.43 5.95
N LEU A 152 8.36 -9.28 6.33
CA LEU A 152 9.26 -8.51 5.45
C LEU A 152 10.50 -9.31 5.10
N HIS A 153 11.18 -9.90 6.10
CA HIS A 153 12.36 -10.72 5.86
C HIS A 153 12.06 -11.90 4.93
N ALA A 154 10.98 -12.65 5.17
CA ALA A 154 10.61 -13.78 4.32
C ALA A 154 10.31 -13.35 2.88
N GLY A 155 9.67 -12.19 2.68
CA GLY A 155 9.47 -11.61 1.37
C GLY A 155 10.76 -11.24 0.66
N PHE A 156 11.67 -10.60 1.39
CA PHE A 156 12.99 -10.23 0.89
C PHE A 156 13.82 -11.44 0.48
N GLU A 157 13.76 -12.52 1.27
CA GLU A 157 14.40 -13.79 0.92
C GLU A 157 13.83 -14.41 -0.36
N ARG A 158 12.51 -14.36 -0.58
CA ARG A 158 11.90 -14.81 -1.84
C ARG A 158 12.39 -14.00 -3.04
N ALA A 159 12.43 -12.67 -2.93
CA ALA A 159 12.98 -11.84 -3.99
C ALA A 159 14.46 -12.12 -4.23
N ARG A 160 15.27 -12.23 -3.17
CA ARG A 160 16.70 -12.56 -3.22
C ARG A 160 16.95 -13.89 -3.92
N LEU A 161 16.14 -14.91 -3.67
CA LEU A 161 16.23 -16.18 -4.39
C LEU A 161 15.86 -16.03 -5.87
N GLN A 162 14.85 -15.23 -6.18
CA GLN A 162 14.42 -15.02 -7.56
C GLN A 162 15.42 -14.18 -8.39
N THR A 163 16.34 -13.44 -7.77
CA THR A 163 17.42 -12.75 -8.51
C THR A 163 18.26 -13.70 -9.36
N LYS A 164 18.41 -14.95 -8.92
CA LYS A 164 19.21 -15.98 -9.60
C LYS A 164 18.71 -16.30 -11.00
N THR A 165 17.40 -16.17 -11.24
CA THR A 165 16.77 -16.47 -12.53
C THR A 165 16.15 -15.23 -13.19
N LYS A 166 15.92 -14.15 -12.43
CA LYS A 166 15.35 -12.88 -12.88
C LYS A 166 16.33 -11.74 -12.59
N ASN A 167 17.46 -11.72 -13.27
CA ASN A 167 18.58 -10.79 -13.08
C ASN A 167 18.53 -9.54 -13.98
N GLN A 168 17.41 -9.32 -14.69
CA GLN A 168 17.21 -8.12 -15.49
C GLN A 168 17.09 -6.88 -14.60
N PRO A 169 17.42 -5.68 -15.12
CA PRO A 169 17.18 -4.42 -14.41
C PRO A 169 15.72 -4.31 -13.95
N LEU A 170 15.50 -3.87 -12.71
CA LEU A 170 14.18 -3.88 -12.07
C LEU A 170 13.09 -3.17 -12.89
N ASN A 171 13.40 -2.03 -13.50
CA ASN A 171 12.46 -1.32 -14.38
C ASN A 171 12.06 -2.10 -15.63
N LYS A 172 12.96 -2.92 -16.18
CA LYS A 172 12.67 -3.79 -17.34
C LYS A 172 11.86 -5.00 -16.89
N LEU A 173 12.27 -5.62 -15.79
CA LEU A 173 11.59 -6.77 -15.22
C LEU A 173 10.14 -6.42 -14.81
N SER A 174 9.95 -5.22 -14.25
CA SER A 174 8.63 -4.68 -13.87
C SER A 174 7.67 -4.63 -15.06
N SER A 175 8.15 -4.23 -16.24
CA SER A 175 7.31 -4.12 -17.43
C SER A 175 6.77 -5.45 -17.95
N ASP A 176 7.45 -6.56 -17.64
CA ASP A 176 7.16 -7.90 -18.19
C ASP A 176 6.97 -8.95 -17.07
N MET A 177 6.65 -8.48 -15.86
CA MET A 177 6.75 -9.31 -14.66
C MET A 177 5.78 -10.49 -14.68
N TRP A 178 4.59 -10.36 -15.28
CA TRP A 178 3.60 -11.44 -15.32
C TRP A 178 4.02 -12.55 -16.27
N ALA A 179 4.45 -12.21 -17.50
CA ALA A 179 4.92 -13.21 -18.45
C ALA A 179 6.15 -13.96 -17.91
N GLN A 180 7.02 -13.26 -17.21
CA GLN A 180 8.22 -13.85 -16.61
C GLN A 180 7.98 -14.50 -15.24
N ARG A 181 6.77 -14.42 -14.67
CA ARG A 181 6.47 -14.85 -13.29
C ARG A 181 7.42 -14.26 -12.25
N ALA A 182 7.78 -12.98 -12.42
CA ALA A 182 8.78 -12.25 -11.65
C ALA A 182 8.18 -11.43 -10.48
N GLN A 183 6.92 -11.68 -10.11
CA GLN A 183 6.19 -10.88 -9.12
C GLN A 183 6.94 -10.82 -7.78
N GLN A 184 7.42 -11.95 -7.25
CA GLN A 184 8.12 -11.94 -5.95
C GLN A 184 9.35 -11.01 -6.00
N ARG A 185 10.13 -11.06 -7.07
CA ARG A 185 11.28 -10.21 -7.30
C ARG A 185 10.87 -8.74 -7.36
N VAL A 186 9.86 -8.41 -8.14
CA VAL A 186 9.41 -7.02 -8.34
C VAL A 186 8.84 -6.44 -7.04
N TYR A 187 7.89 -7.15 -6.43
CA TYR A 187 7.13 -6.72 -5.27
C TYR A 187 8.06 -6.52 -4.07
N TRP A 188 8.88 -7.53 -3.75
CA TRP A 188 9.71 -7.46 -2.55
C TRP A 188 10.99 -6.64 -2.72
N THR A 189 11.49 -6.46 -3.94
CA THR A 189 12.57 -5.46 -4.18
C THR A 189 12.02 -4.05 -4.02
N GLY A 190 10.80 -3.76 -4.50
CA GLY A 190 10.14 -2.50 -4.24
C GLY A 190 9.77 -2.28 -2.77
N ALA A 191 9.35 -3.32 -2.05
CA ALA A 191 9.12 -3.22 -0.61
C ALA A 191 10.41 -2.92 0.16
N ALA A 192 11.55 -3.47 -0.28
CA ALA A 192 12.85 -3.14 0.31
C ALA A 192 13.24 -1.68 0.07
N PHE A 193 12.92 -1.11 -1.10
CA PHE A 193 13.10 0.33 -1.35
C PHE A 193 12.34 1.17 -0.31
N PHE A 194 11.07 0.86 -0.03
CA PHE A 194 10.29 1.60 0.96
C PHE A 194 10.75 1.34 2.40
N ALA A 195 11.21 0.13 2.73
CA ALA A 195 11.79 -0.16 4.04
C ALA A 195 13.08 0.63 4.28
N GLU A 196 13.98 0.74 3.30
CA GLU A 196 15.18 1.57 3.39
C GLU A 196 14.85 3.07 3.47
N ALA A 197 13.86 3.53 2.71
CA ALA A 197 13.39 4.90 2.78
C ALA A 197 12.81 5.23 4.17
N ASP A 198 11.99 4.35 4.74
CA ASP A 198 11.38 4.53 6.06
C ASP A 198 12.46 4.53 7.16
N LEU A 199 13.45 3.63 7.08
CA LEU A 199 14.63 3.66 7.97
C LEU A 199 15.43 4.96 7.87
N ALA A 200 15.55 5.53 6.68
CA ALA A 200 16.23 6.81 6.48
C ALA A 200 15.40 7.99 7.03
N LEU A 201 14.08 7.95 6.86
CA LEU A 201 13.15 8.95 7.42
C LEU A 201 13.14 8.92 8.94
N GLN A 202 13.23 7.75 9.57
CA GLN A 202 13.28 7.61 11.03
C GLN A 202 14.48 8.35 11.64
N LYS A 203 15.61 8.43 10.93
CA LYS A 203 16.78 9.23 11.36
C LYS A 203 16.48 10.74 11.40
N GLN A 204 15.43 11.18 10.72
CA GLN A 204 14.93 12.55 10.72
C GLN A 204 13.71 12.73 11.64
N GLY A 205 13.37 11.72 12.47
CA GLY A 205 12.20 11.75 13.34
C GLY A 205 10.87 11.64 12.59
N ARG A 206 10.87 11.12 11.35
CA ARG A 206 9.69 10.97 10.49
C ARG A 206 9.53 9.53 10.04
N ASN A 207 8.41 9.21 9.41
CA ASN A 207 8.19 7.90 8.77
C ASN A 207 7.50 8.03 7.41
N LEU A 208 7.51 6.94 6.63
CA LEU A 208 6.91 6.90 5.30
C LEU A 208 5.41 7.22 5.34
N ALA A 209 4.68 6.74 6.35
CA ALA A 209 3.25 6.99 6.47
C ALA A 209 2.93 8.49 6.59
N GLU A 210 3.75 9.27 7.30
CA GLU A 210 3.63 10.73 7.36
C GLU A 210 3.86 11.40 6.01
N ILE A 211 4.85 10.93 5.23
CA ILE A 211 5.09 11.45 3.88
C ILE A 211 3.88 11.20 2.98
N VAL A 212 3.32 9.99 3.03
CA VAL A 212 2.12 9.62 2.26
C VAL A 212 0.91 10.46 2.67
N LYS A 213 0.70 10.69 3.97
CA LYS A 213 -0.36 11.58 4.46
C LYS A 213 -0.26 12.98 3.87
N GLN A 214 0.94 13.55 3.83
CA GLN A 214 1.15 14.88 3.23
C GLN A 214 0.96 14.85 1.71
N TYR A 215 1.41 13.78 1.05
CA TYR A 215 1.23 13.58 -0.39
C TYR A 215 -0.25 13.56 -0.79
N GLN A 216 -1.10 12.89 0.01
CA GLN A 216 -2.55 12.89 -0.20
C GLN A 216 -3.18 14.27 -0.08
N LEU A 217 -2.59 15.22 0.65
CA LEU A 217 -3.19 16.54 0.81
C LEU A 217 -2.80 17.53 -0.31
N CYS A 218 -1.62 17.38 -0.90
CA CYS A 218 -1.08 18.39 -1.82
C CYS A 218 -0.95 17.95 -3.28
N CYS A 219 -0.70 16.66 -3.51
CA CYS A 219 0.13 16.27 -4.65
C CYS A 219 -0.40 15.04 -5.39
N ARG A 220 -1.25 14.21 -4.76
CA ARG A 220 -1.76 12.98 -5.38
C ARG A 220 -2.66 13.30 -6.58
N THR A 221 -2.23 12.84 -7.75
CA THR A 221 -2.99 12.83 -9.00
C THR A 221 -3.45 11.41 -9.34
N ALA A 222 -4.33 11.25 -10.33
CA ALA A 222 -4.78 9.93 -10.78
C ALA A 222 -3.66 9.13 -11.47
N ARG A 223 -2.79 9.81 -12.22
CA ARG A 223 -1.68 9.23 -12.99
C ARG A 223 -0.42 10.08 -12.83
N ALA A 224 0.73 9.42 -12.78
CA ALA A 224 2.02 10.09 -12.71
C ALA A 224 3.14 9.22 -13.28
N SER A 225 4.28 9.84 -13.59
CA SER A 225 5.52 9.08 -13.79
C SER A 225 6.15 8.71 -12.45
N ALA A 226 6.95 7.65 -12.42
CA ALA A 226 7.74 7.29 -11.23
C ALA A 226 8.62 8.47 -10.75
N LYS A 227 9.29 9.17 -11.68
CA LYS A 227 10.13 10.33 -11.35
C LYS A 227 9.34 11.47 -10.70
N ALA A 228 8.11 11.72 -11.14
CA ALA A 228 7.25 12.74 -10.53
C ALA A 228 6.88 12.37 -9.09
N LEU A 229 6.43 11.14 -8.86
CA LEU A 229 6.13 10.62 -7.51
C LEU A 229 7.35 10.75 -6.57
N ILE A 230 8.52 10.32 -7.03
CA ILE A 230 9.76 10.37 -6.26
C ILE A 230 10.15 11.82 -5.91
N LYS A 231 10.01 12.76 -6.86
CA LYS A 231 10.27 14.18 -6.63
C LYS A 231 9.33 14.78 -5.59
N ASP A 232 8.05 14.41 -5.62
CA ASP A 232 7.08 14.86 -4.62
C ASP A 232 7.43 14.32 -3.22
N PHE A 233 7.84 13.05 -3.12
CA PHE A 233 8.25 12.46 -1.84
C PHE A 233 9.52 13.10 -1.28
N ASP A 234 10.49 13.45 -2.12
CA ASP A 234 11.68 14.21 -1.71
C ASP A 234 11.33 15.63 -1.24
N LYS A 235 10.46 16.34 -1.97
CA LYS A 235 9.96 17.66 -1.55
C LYS A 235 9.28 17.60 -0.18
N LEU A 236 8.45 16.59 0.06
CA LEU A 236 7.71 16.40 1.31
C LEU A 236 8.59 15.94 2.47
N SER A 237 9.57 15.08 2.19
CA SER A 237 10.58 14.67 3.19
C SER A 237 11.61 15.75 3.48
N ARG A 238 11.75 16.75 2.60
CA ARG A 238 12.82 17.76 2.62
C ARG A 238 14.20 17.12 2.58
N SER A 239 14.33 16.09 1.73
CA SER A 239 15.55 15.30 1.59
C SER A 239 15.68 14.78 0.16
N SER A 240 16.79 14.09 -0.14
CA SER A 240 16.99 13.37 -1.40
C SER A 240 16.85 11.85 -1.25
N ILE A 241 16.28 11.37 -0.13
CA ILE A 241 16.20 9.94 0.20
C ILE A 241 15.62 9.14 -0.97
N PHE A 242 14.50 9.58 -1.53
CA PHE A 242 13.78 8.83 -2.53
C PHE A 242 14.46 8.90 -3.89
N THR A 243 14.99 10.06 -4.32
CA THR A 243 15.75 10.15 -5.58
C THR A 243 17.03 9.32 -5.51
N SER A 244 17.77 9.39 -4.40
CA SER A 244 18.99 8.60 -4.21
C SER A 244 18.72 7.10 -4.25
N LEU A 245 17.70 6.62 -3.53
CA LEU A 245 17.30 5.22 -3.58
C LEU A 245 16.76 4.84 -4.97
N TYR A 246 16.00 5.72 -5.63
CA TYR A 246 15.40 5.42 -6.93
C TYR A 246 16.47 5.22 -7.99
N ALA A 247 17.51 6.07 -7.99
CA ALA A 247 18.66 5.92 -8.88
C ALA A 247 19.35 4.56 -8.70
N GLN A 248 19.42 4.04 -7.48
CA GLN A 248 20.05 2.74 -7.20
C GLN A 248 19.15 1.53 -7.48
N TYR A 249 17.84 1.65 -7.24
CA TYR A 249 16.89 0.53 -7.36
C TYR A 249 16.35 0.35 -8.76
N ASN A 250 16.09 1.45 -9.47
CA ASN A 250 15.38 1.43 -10.76
C ASN A 250 16.07 0.55 -11.80
N THR A 251 17.40 0.45 -11.76
CA THR A 251 18.19 -0.39 -12.68
C THR A 251 18.88 -1.56 -11.97
N ARG A 252 18.52 -1.84 -10.72
CA ARG A 252 19.17 -2.89 -9.93
C ARG A 252 18.88 -4.28 -10.50
N THR A 253 19.91 -5.11 -10.57
CA THR A 253 19.83 -6.50 -11.04
C THR A 253 19.91 -7.52 -9.90
N ASP A 254 20.38 -7.10 -8.73
CA ASP A 254 20.49 -7.86 -7.47
C ASP A 254 19.46 -7.42 -6.41
N PHE A 255 19.48 -8.08 -5.24
CA PHE A 255 18.62 -7.73 -4.12
C PHE A 255 19.42 -6.92 -3.06
N PRO A 256 18.89 -5.80 -2.53
CA PRO A 256 19.54 -5.02 -1.47
C PRO A 256 19.99 -5.87 -0.27
N THR A 257 21.08 -5.45 0.35
CA THR A 257 21.45 -5.96 1.67
C THR A 257 20.67 -5.21 2.76
N ILE A 258 19.58 -5.80 3.23
CA ILE A 258 18.79 -5.31 4.37
C ILE A 258 18.66 -6.41 5.42
N THR A 259 19.13 -6.12 6.64
CA THR A 259 19.23 -7.12 7.71
C THR A 259 17.97 -7.17 8.56
N LYS A 260 17.68 -8.31 9.20
CA LYS A 260 16.62 -8.39 10.23
C LYS A 260 16.80 -7.35 11.35
N ARG A 261 18.05 -7.02 11.71
CA ARG A 261 18.37 -6.00 12.71
C ARG A 261 17.89 -4.61 12.27
N GLN A 262 18.05 -4.27 10.99
CA GLN A 262 17.49 -3.04 10.43
C GLN A 262 15.97 -3.08 10.45
N LEU A 263 15.34 -4.17 9.99
CA LEU A 263 13.88 -4.32 10.00
C LEU A 263 13.28 -4.23 11.40
N ASN A 264 14.00 -4.66 12.43
CA ASN A 264 13.54 -4.58 13.81
C ASN A 264 13.47 -3.14 14.35
N LYS A 265 14.06 -2.16 13.66
CA LYS A 265 13.95 -0.74 14.00
C LYS A 265 12.71 -0.06 13.40
N LEU A 266 12.11 -0.68 12.38
CA LEU A 266 10.92 -0.17 11.70
C LEU A 266 9.68 -0.29 12.58
#